data_AF-A0A3P6GGA8-F1
#
_entry.id   AF-A0A3P6GGA8-F1
#
_cell.length_a   1.000
_cell.length_b   1.000
_cell.length_c   1.000
_cell.angle_alpha   90.00
_cell.angle_beta   90.00
_cell.angle_gamma   90.00
#
_symmetry.space_group_name_H-M   'P 1'
#
loop_
_entity.id
_entity.type
_entity.pdbx_description
1 polymer ?
#
loop_
_entity_poly.entity_id
_entity_poly.type
_entity_poly.pdbx_seq_one_letter_code
_entity_poly.pdbx_strand_id
1 'polypeptide(L)'
;YNPFVTSVQIPQWEEPPEECRERYVKVVKTLADKYPTENLLLITHGEGLVTTFSTFYKDTTVLDVDYCAYVELRREVSSKDGSVVETGEYEVAQSGIRFSHDPVTIPTPV
;
A
#
# COMPACT_ATOMS: atom_id res chain seq x y z
N TYR A 1 -35.05 31.06 -13.24
CA TYR A 1 -35.37 29.94 -12.32
C TYR A 1 -35.97 28.83 -13.18
N ASN A 2 -35.24 27.73 -13.40
CA ASN A 2 -35.72 26.59 -14.20
C ASN A 2 -36.18 25.48 -13.24
N PRO A 3 -37.48 25.14 -13.17
CA PRO A 3 -38.03 24.21 -12.19
C PRO A 3 -37.73 22.73 -12.47
N PHE A 4 -37.00 22.39 -13.53
CA PHE A 4 -36.80 21.00 -13.98
C PHE A 4 -35.43 20.38 -13.68
N VAL A 5 -34.52 21.06 -12.99
CA VAL A 5 -33.24 20.47 -12.57
C VAL A 5 -33.30 20.13 -11.08
N THR A 6 -33.90 18.99 -10.78
CA THR A 6 -33.85 18.37 -9.45
C THR A 6 -32.67 17.39 -9.42
N SER A 7 -31.67 17.66 -8.57
CA SER A 7 -30.45 16.89 -8.28
C SER A 7 -29.52 16.59 -9.47
N VAL A 8 -28.37 17.26 -9.51
CA VAL A 8 -27.20 16.78 -10.25
C VAL A 8 -26.68 15.56 -9.48
N GLN A 9 -26.94 14.36 -9.98
CA GLN A 9 -26.40 13.14 -9.40
C GLN A 9 -24.88 13.11 -9.64
N ILE A 10 -24.10 13.03 -8.56
CA ILE A 10 -22.64 12.91 -8.67
C ILE A 10 -22.34 11.55 -9.33
N PRO A 11 -21.53 11.52 -10.40
CA PRO A 11 -21.18 10.27 -11.03
C PRO A 11 -20.36 9.41 -10.06
N GLN A 12 -20.66 8.12 -10.03
CA GLN A 12 -19.97 7.14 -9.20
C GLN A 12 -18.63 6.74 -9.87
N TRP A 13 -17.69 7.68 -9.96
CA TRP A 13 -16.33 7.45 -10.49
C TRP A 13 -15.33 6.96 -9.44
N GLU A 14 -15.80 6.81 -8.20
CA GLU A 14 -14.99 6.32 -7.09
C GLU A 14 -14.53 4.89 -7.35
N GLU A 15 -13.32 4.57 -6.88
CA GLU A 15 -12.78 3.22 -6.91
C GLU A 15 -13.11 2.53 -5.58
N PRO A 16 -13.51 1.25 -5.58
CA PRO A 16 -13.63 0.48 -4.35
C PRO A 16 -12.28 0.44 -3.60
N PRO A 17 -12.25 0.62 -2.27
CA PRO A 17 -11.00 0.61 -1.50
C PRO A 17 -10.14 -0.64 -1.72
N GLU A 18 -10.77 -1.80 -1.86
CA GLU A 18 -10.12 -3.09 -2.10
C GLU A 18 -9.40 -3.11 -3.46
N GLU A 19 -10.05 -2.61 -4.52
CA GLU A 19 -9.45 -2.53 -5.86
C GLU A 19 -8.25 -1.57 -5.89
N CYS A 20 -8.38 -0.43 -5.21
CA CYS A 20 -7.29 0.53 -5.04
C CYS A 20 -6.07 -0.11 -4.35
N ARG A 21 -6.31 -0.88 -3.28
CA ARG A 21 -5.27 -1.59 -2.53
C ARG A 21 -4.58 -2.65 -3.37
N GLU A 22 -5.34 -3.49 -4.06
CA GLU A 22 -4.81 -4.51 -4.96
C GLU A 22 -3.89 -3.90 -6.03
N ARG A 23 -4.29 -2.75 -6.59
CA ARG A 23 -3.51 -2.02 -7.58
C ARG A 23 -2.17 -1.53 -7.03
N TYR A 24 -2.14 -0.97 -5.81
CA TYR A 24 -0.87 -0.57 -5.18
C TYR A 24 0.05 -1.78 -4.94
N VAL A 25 -0.47 -2.86 -4.36
CA VAL A 25 0.33 -4.08 -4.10
C VAL A 25 0.89 -4.65 -5.39
N LYS A 26 0.08 -4.70 -6.45
CA LYS A 26 0.49 -5.17 -7.76
C LYS A 26 1.63 -4.35 -8.33
N VAL A 27 1.57 -3.01 -8.25
CA VAL A 27 2.63 -2.12 -8.73
C VAL A 27 3.93 -2.36 -7.97
N VAL A 28 3.89 -2.41 -6.63
CA VAL A 28 5.07 -2.64 -5.80
C VAL A 28 5.75 -3.96 -6.16
N LYS A 29 5.00 -5.07 -6.18
CA LYS A 29 5.54 -6.40 -6.53
C LYS A 29 6.09 -6.45 -7.95
N THR A 30 5.33 -5.93 -8.92
CA THR A 30 5.72 -5.95 -10.34
C THR A 30 7.02 -5.18 -10.58
N LEU A 31 7.20 -4.02 -9.92
CA LEU A 31 8.43 -3.23 -10.05
C LEU A 31 9.60 -3.91 -9.36
N ALA A 32 9.41 -4.44 -8.15
CA ALA A 32 10.44 -5.19 -7.44
C ALA A 32 10.91 -6.43 -8.24
N ASP A 33 9.98 -7.16 -8.87
CA ASP A 33 10.30 -8.35 -9.68
C ASP A 33 10.96 -8.00 -11.00
N LYS A 34 10.63 -6.85 -11.59
CA LYS A 34 11.24 -6.37 -12.83
C LYS A 34 12.68 -5.89 -12.62
N TYR A 35 12.97 -5.29 -11.48
CA TYR A 35 14.29 -4.72 -11.15
C TYR A 35 14.83 -5.30 -9.82
N PRO A 36 15.08 -6.62 -9.75
CA PRO A 36 15.35 -7.30 -8.48
C PRO A 36 16.68 -6.90 -7.85
N THR A 37 17.63 -6.38 -8.62
CA THR A 37 18.96 -5.99 -8.14
C THR A 37 19.12 -4.48 -7.98
N GLU A 38 18.04 -3.71 -8.15
CA GLU A 38 18.06 -2.24 -8.05
C GLU A 38 17.35 -1.77 -6.79
N ASN A 39 17.83 -0.66 -6.24
CA ASN A 39 17.10 0.03 -5.18
C ASN A 39 16.04 0.93 -5.81
N LEU A 40 14.77 0.67 -5.52
CA LEU A 40 13.65 1.41 -6.06
C LEU A 40 13.10 2.41 -5.04
N LEU A 41 12.88 3.66 -5.46
CA LEU A 41 12.20 4.68 -4.67
C LEU A 41 10.84 4.99 -5.28
N LEU A 42 9.76 4.67 -4.55
CA LEU A 42 8.39 4.90 -4.98
C LEU A 42 7.77 6.03 -4.14
N ILE A 43 7.49 7.18 -4.77
CA ILE A 43 6.84 8.32 -4.11
C ILE A 43 5.34 8.25 -4.36
N THR A 44 4.54 8.26 -3.30
CA THR A 44 3.08 8.09 -3.37
C THR A 44 2.35 8.89 -2.28
N HIS A 45 1.04 8.66 -2.13
CA HIS A 45 0.18 9.24 -1.11
C HIS A 45 -0.07 8.27 0.06
N GLY A 46 -0.72 8.75 1.12
CA GLY A 46 -0.99 7.98 2.35
C GLY A 46 -1.57 6.59 2.11
N GLU A 47 -2.60 6.46 1.26
CA GLU A 47 -3.23 5.15 0.99
C GLU A 47 -2.24 4.14 0.38
N GLY A 48 -1.35 4.58 -0.51
CA GLY A 48 -0.32 3.72 -1.09
C GLY A 48 0.68 3.23 -0.04
N LEU A 49 1.04 4.08 0.91
CA LEU A 49 1.93 3.73 2.02
C LEU A 49 1.27 2.77 3.01
N VAL A 50 0.03 3.07 3.43
CA VAL A 50 -0.77 2.24 4.35
C VAL A 50 -1.00 0.85 3.76
N THR A 51 -1.38 0.80 2.48
CA THR A 51 -1.59 -0.46 1.75
C THR A 51 -0.32 -1.29 1.72
N THR A 52 0.81 -0.66 1.37
CA THR A 52 2.11 -1.34 1.28
C THR A 52 2.51 -1.87 2.65
N PHE A 53 2.49 -1.03 3.69
CA PHE A 53 2.83 -1.45 5.05
C PHE A 53 1.97 -2.62 5.53
N SER A 54 0.64 -2.49 5.46
CA SER A 54 -0.30 -3.51 5.94
C SER A 54 -0.18 -4.84 5.19
N THR A 55 0.26 -4.79 3.92
CA THR A 55 0.44 -6.00 3.10
C THR A 55 1.69 -6.79 3.49
N PHE A 56 2.80 -6.11 3.74
CA PHE A 56 4.09 -6.75 3.97
C PHE A 56 4.43 -6.89 5.47
N TYR A 57 3.84 -6.06 6.32
CA TYR A 57 3.99 -6.10 7.78
C TYR A 57 2.69 -6.60 8.43
N LYS A 58 2.57 -7.92 8.50
CA LYS A 58 1.36 -8.65 8.89
C LYS A 58 0.95 -8.34 10.34
N ASP A 59 -0.31 -8.62 10.63
CA ASP A 59 -0.90 -8.54 11.98
C ASP A 59 -0.72 -7.16 12.61
N THR A 60 -0.96 -6.12 11.80
CA THR A 60 -0.99 -4.73 12.24
C THR A 60 -2.18 -3.97 11.69
N THR A 61 -2.62 -2.97 12.46
CA THR A 61 -3.59 -1.95 12.02
C THR A 61 -2.90 -0.59 12.02
N VAL A 62 -2.87 0.09 10.86
CA VAL A 62 -2.32 1.44 10.77
C VAL A 62 -3.30 2.43 11.39
N LEU A 63 -2.79 3.27 12.28
CA LEU A 63 -3.54 4.31 13.01
C LEU A 63 -3.38 5.67 12.34
N ASP A 64 -2.16 6.01 11.96
CA ASP A 64 -1.82 7.31 11.38
C ASP A 64 -0.50 7.24 10.60
N VAL A 65 -0.31 8.18 9.68
CA VAL A 65 0.86 8.31 8.81
C VAL A 65 1.33 9.76 8.77
N ASP A 66 2.56 9.98 9.24
CA ASP A 66 3.19 11.29 9.24
C ASP A 66 3.55 11.77 7.82
N TYR A 67 3.71 13.09 7.67
CA TYR A 67 4.28 13.66 6.47
C TYR A 67 5.72 13.15 6.25
N CYS A 68 6.03 12.71 5.03
CA CYS A 68 7.31 12.05 4.67
C CYS A 68 7.58 10.72 5.40
N ALA A 69 6.55 10.05 5.93
CA ALA A 69 6.67 8.65 6.35
C ALA A 69 7.10 7.73 5.19
N TYR A 70 7.76 6.62 5.52
CA TYR A 70 8.22 5.66 4.53
C TYR A 70 8.13 4.21 5.04
N VAL A 71 8.08 3.30 4.08
CA VAL A 71 8.25 1.85 4.27
C VAL A 71 9.41 1.42 3.39
N GLU A 72 10.36 0.72 3.97
CA GLU A 72 11.46 0.07 3.27
C GLU A 72 11.18 -1.44 3.23
N LEU A 73 11.16 -1.99 2.02
CA LEU A 73 11.01 -3.42 1.77
C LEU A 73 12.35 -3.97 1.29
N ARG A 74 12.89 -4.95 2.00
CA ARG A 74 14.13 -5.64 1.64
C ARG A 74 13.84 -7.11 1.43
N ARG A 75 14.46 -7.73 0.44
CA ARG A 75 14.37 -9.19 0.24
C ARG A 75 15.68 -9.73 -0.26
N GLU A 76 15.94 -11.00 0.04
CA GLU A 76 17.08 -11.70 -0.52
C GLU A 76 16.85 -11.96 -2.02
N VAL A 77 17.92 -11.79 -2.79
CA VAL A 77 17.93 -11.99 -4.23
C VAL A 77 19.13 -12.88 -4.55
N SER A 78 18.87 -14.11 -4.96
CA SER A 78 19.92 -15.05 -5.36
C SER A 78 19.83 -15.33 -6.85
N SER A 79 20.98 -15.43 -7.50
CA SER A 79 21.07 -15.80 -8.91
C SER A 79 21.83 -17.13 -9.01
N LYS A 80 21.20 -18.13 -9.63
CA LYS A 80 21.89 -19.34 -10.08
C LYS A 80 22.24 -19.19 -11.55
N ASP A 81 23.54 -19.23 -11.86
CA ASP A 81 24.10 -19.32 -13.20
C ASP A 81 23.46 -18.39 -14.24
N GLY A 82 23.15 -17.14 -13.84
CA GLY A 82 22.76 -16.05 -14.74
C GLY A 82 21.38 -16.14 -15.37
N SER A 83 20.50 -17.06 -14.96
CA SER A 83 19.21 -17.30 -15.65
C SER A 83 17.96 -17.14 -14.78
N VAL A 84 17.99 -17.57 -13.52
CA VAL A 84 16.83 -17.48 -12.61
C VAL A 84 17.21 -16.71 -11.35
N VAL A 85 16.44 -15.66 -11.09
CA VAL A 85 16.51 -14.89 -9.85
C VAL A 85 15.48 -15.46 -8.89
N GLU A 86 15.93 -16.16 -7.85
CA GLU A 86 15.07 -16.59 -6.74
C GLU A 86 15.00 -15.43 -5.74
N THR A 87 13.78 -15.09 -5.30
CA THR A 87 13.55 -14.00 -4.34
C THR A 87 12.99 -14.55 -3.04
N GLY A 88 13.52 -14.08 -1.91
CA GLY A 88 13.08 -14.46 -0.57
C GLY A 88 11.86 -13.66 -0.08
N GLU A 89 11.48 -13.92 1.18
CA GLU A 89 10.47 -13.13 1.88
C GLU A 89 10.94 -11.68 2.11
N TYR A 90 9.97 -10.78 2.30
CA TYR A 90 10.26 -9.38 2.56
C TYR A 90 10.49 -9.11 4.06
N GLU A 91 11.61 -8.48 4.35
CA GLU A 91 11.85 -7.75 5.59
C GLU A 91 11.33 -6.32 5.45
N VAL A 92 10.71 -5.80 6.51
CA VAL A 92 10.07 -4.47 6.50
C VAL A 92 10.69 -3.58 7.57
N ALA A 93 11.11 -2.39 7.17
CA ALA A 93 11.42 -1.28 8.08
C ALA A 93 10.51 -0.08 7.76
N GLN A 94 10.27 0.79 8.75
CA GLN A 94 9.40 1.96 8.56
C GLN A 94 9.82 3.12 9.46
N SER A 95 9.41 4.32 9.09
CA SER A 95 9.40 5.49 9.98
C SER A 95 8.16 6.34 9.70
N GLY A 96 7.61 6.96 10.74
CA GLY A 96 6.46 7.85 10.65
C GLY A 96 5.12 7.13 10.45
N ILE A 97 5.05 5.82 10.67
CA ILE A 97 3.80 5.05 10.66
C ILE A 97 3.47 4.62 12.08
N ARG A 98 2.33 5.08 12.60
CA ARG A 98 1.79 4.60 13.88
C ARG A 98 0.87 3.42 13.62
N PHE A 99 1.10 2.32 14.31
CA PHE A 99 0.31 1.10 14.17
C PHE A 99 0.13 0.38 15.51
N SER A 100 -0.85 -0.51 15.58
CA SER A 100 -1.06 -1.45 16.69
C SER A 100 -0.99 -2.89 16.18
N HIS A 101 -0.51 -3.81 17.03
CA HIS A 101 -0.63 -5.25 16.80
C HIS A 101 -1.98 -5.81 17.24
N ASP A 102 -2.66 -5.11 18.16
CA ASP A 102 -4.01 -5.45 18.56
C ASP A 102 -5.01 -4.95 17.51
N PRO A 103 -6.07 -5.74 17.19
CA PRO A 103 -7.15 -5.26 16.34
C PRO A 103 -7.82 -4.07 17.01
N VAL A 104 -7.75 -2.90 16.36
CA VAL A 104 -8.42 -1.70 16.86
C VAL A 104 -9.91 -1.92 16.77
N THR A 105 -10.57 -2.03 17.91
CA THR A 105 -12.03 -2.00 17.98
C THR A 105 -12.44 -0.55 17.82
N ILE A 106 -12.75 -0.10 16.60
CA ILE A 106 -13.35 1.21 16.38
C ILE A 106 -14.78 1.11 16.93
N PRO A 107 -15.14 1.84 18.00
CA PRO A 107 -16.53 1.85 18.44
C PRO A 107 -17.35 2.56 17.36
N THR A 108 -18.30 1.84 16.79
CA THR A 108 -19.31 2.42 15.90
C THR A 108 -20.02 3.55 16.65
N PRO A 109 -20.11 4.77 16.12
CA PRO A 109 -20.93 5.81 16.74
C PRO A 109 -22.38 5.33 16.80
N VAL A 110 -22.97 5.36 18.01
CA VAL A 110 -24.41 5.14 18.24
C VAL A 110 -25.23 6.32 17.77
#